data_AF-A0A2V8S6B9-F1
#
_entry.id   AF-A0A2V8S6B9-F1
#
_cell.length_a   1.000
_cell.length_b   1.000
_cell.length_c   1.000
_cell.angle_alpha   90.00
_cell.angle_beta   90.00
_cell.angle_gamma   90.00
#
_symmetry.space_group_name_H-M   'P 1'
#
loop_
_entity.id
_entity.type
_entity.pdbx_description
1 polymer ?
#
loop_
_entity_poly.entity_id
_entity_poly.type
_entity_poly.pdbx_seq_one_letter_code
_entity_poly.pdbx_strand_id
1 'polypeptide(L)'
;MRTLENTLLVLRSESNGSDYVSINPKTKKPYTDLKNAFGTACRLAGIRDLHWHDLRHTFGTRLAEAGCSEATIASLMGHSDPQTTRRYTHATDRAKRAAVEAVRVLRENVCHKSATTAKRLPKWQP
;
A
#
# COMPACT_ATOMS: atom_id res chain seq x y z
N MET A 1 -1.73 4.71 -13.73
CA MET A 1 -1.70 3.23 -13.73
C MET A 1 -1.36 2.59 -15.09
N ARG A 2 -0.90 3.33 -16.11
CA ARG A 2 -0.64 2.76 -17.46
C ARG A 2 0.75 2.12 -17.66
N THR A 3 1.64 2.22 -16.68
CA THR A 3 3.03 1.78 -16.83
C THR A 3 3.19 0.27 -16.67
N LEU A 4 2.52 -0.34 -15.68
CA LEU A 4 2.65 -1.78 -15.42
C LEU A 4 2.07 -2.65 -16.54
N GLU A 5 0.87 -2.31 -17.03
CA GLU A 5 0.22 -3.05 -18.11
C GLU A 5 1.06 -3.01 -19.39
N ASN A 6 1.59 -1.83 -19.76
CA ASN A 6 2.47 -1.71 -20.93
C ASN A 6 3.73 -2.55 -20.77
N THR A 7 4.38 -2.54 -19.60
CA THR A 7 5.57 -3.36 -19.37
C THR A 7 5.26 -4.85 -19.46
N LEU A 8 4.12 -5.30 -18.91
CA LEU A 8 3.72 -6.71 -18.98
C LEU A 8 3.39 -7.15 -20.41
N LEU A 9 2.77 -6.28 -21.22
CA LEU A 9 2.52 -6.55 -22.63
C LEU A 9 3.82 -6.67 -23.43
N VAL A 10 4.81 -5.82 -23.16
CA VAL A 10 6.15 -5.92 -23.77
C VAL A 10 6.81 -7.25 -23.41
N LEU A 11 6.84 -7.61 -22.12
CA LEU A 11 7.41 -8.88 -21.68
C LEU A 11 6.69 -10.10 -22.28
N ARG A 12 5.37 -10.01 -22.49
CA ARG A 12 4.60 -11.06 -23.18
C ARG A 12 4.91 -11.13 -24.67
N SER A 13 5.21 -10.02 -25.33
CA SER A 13 5.65 -10.06 -26.73
C SER A 13 7.03 -10.75 -26.86
N GLU A 14 7.88 -10.60 -25.85
CA GLU A 14 9.20 -11.24 -25.80
C GLU A 14 9.14 -12.73 -25.42
N SER A 15 8.05 -13.19 -24.81
CA SER A 15 7.93 -14.57 -24.31
C SER A 15 7.78 -15.64 -25.40
N ASN A 16 7.69 -15.24 -26.68
CA ASN A 16 7.85 -16.10 -27.85
C ASN A 16 6.97 -17.37 -27.84
N GLY A 17 5.77 -17.27 -27.26
CA GLY A 17 4.79 -18.37 -27.12
C GLY A 17 4.86 -19.18 -25.82
N SER A 18 5.74 -18.81 -24.88
CA SER A 18 5.80 -19.43 -23.56
C SER A 18 4.63 -19.01 -22.66
N ASP A 19 4.11 -19.95 -21.87
CA ASP A 19 3.07 -19.70 -20.85
C ASP A 19 3.56 -18.81 -19.68
N TYR A 20 4.88 -18.58 -19.58
CA TYR A 20 5.49 -17.82 -18.49
C TYR A 20 5.73 -16.35 -18.86
N VAL A 21 5.46 -15.46 -17.89
CA VAL A 21 5.71 -14.01 -18.03
C VAL A 21 7.20 -13.65 -17.87
N SER A 22 7.91 -14.40 -17.03
CA SER A 22 9.30 -14.13 -16.67
C SER A 22 10.24 -15.11 -17.36
N ILE A 23 10.54 -14.87 -18.63
CA ILE A 23 11.52 -15.67 -19.39
C ILE A 23 12.88 -14.98 -19.44
N ASN A 24 13.94 -15.76 -19.43
CA ASN A 24 15.28 -15.23 -19.67
C ASN A 24 15.46 -14.99 -21.18
N PRO A 25 15.72 -13.75 -21.62
CA PRO A 25 15.79 -13.41 -23.04
C PRO A 25 16.93 -14.12 -23.79
N LYS A 26 17.98 -14.55 -23.08
CA LYS A 26 19.14 -15.24 -23.69
C LYS A 26 18.93 -16.75 -23.78
N THR A 27 18.36 -17.37 -22.75
CA THR A 27 18.21 -18.83 -22.70
C THR A 27 16.83 -19.31 -23.13
N LYS A 28 15.87 -18.40 -23.32
CA LYS A 28 14.44 -18.66 -23.60
C LYS A 28 13.76 -19.61 -22.62
N LYS A 29 14.38 -19.84 -21.46
CA LYS A 29 13.84 -20.65 -20.36
C LYS A 29 13.27 -19.72 -19.29
N PRO A 30 12.23 -20.15 -18.55
CA PRO A 30 11.73 -19.38 -17.42
C PRO A 30 12.81 -19.19 -16.36
N TYR A 31 12.79 -18.06 -15.67
CA TYR A 31 13.63 -17.87 -14.49
C TYR A 31 13.21 -18.86 -13.41
N THR A 32 14.15 -19.68 -12.96
CA THR A 32 13.93 -20.64 -11.87
C THR A 32 14.01 -20.01 -10.48
N ASP A 33 14.80 -18.94 -10.34
CA ASP A 33 14.95 -18.21 -9.09
C ASP A 33 15.04 -16.69 -9.32
N LEU A 34 14.13 -15.93 -8.71
CA LEU A 34 14.13 -14.46 -8.71
C LEU A 34 14.81 -13.87 -7.46
N LYS A 35 15.22 -14.69 -6.49
CA LYS A 35 15.86 -14.22 -5.24
C LYS A 35 17.15 -13.46 -5.49
N ASN A 36 18.01 -13.99 -6.36
CA ASN A 36 19.29 -13.36 -6.69
C ASN A 36 19.12 -12.02 -7.43
N ALA A 37 18.17 -11.96 -8.37
CA ALA A 37 17.83 -10.74 -9.09
C ALA A 37 17.30 -9.67 -8.13
N PHE A 38 16.43 -10.05 -7.19
CA PHE A 38 15.90 -9.16 -6.17
C PHE A 38 16.96 -8.68 -5.17
N GLY A 39 17.85 -9.56 -4.71
CA GLY A 39 18.96 -9.16 -3.83
C GLY A 39 19.89 -8.15 -4.52
N THR A 40 20.14 -8.35 -5.82
CA THR A 40 20.89 -7.38 -6.63
C THR A 40 20.15 -6.04 -6.74
N ALA A 41 18.84 -6.06 -6.99
CA ALA A 41 18.01 -4.85 -7.03
C ALA A 41 18.00 -4.11 -5.68
N CYS A 42 17.88 -4.83 -4.56
CA CYS A 42 17.94 -4.23 -3.22
C CYS A 42 19.30 -3.56 -2.95
N ARG A 43 20.39 -4.23 -3.35
CA ARG A 43 21.76 -3.68 -3.24
C ARG A 43 21.92 -2.40 -4.07
N LEU A 44 21.41 -2.38 -5.30
CA LEU A 44 21.44 -1.19 -6.15
C LEU A 44 20.56 -0.06 -5.60
N ALA A 45 19.45 -0.39 -4.96
CA ALA A 45 18.57 0.58 -4.30
C ALA A 45 19.08 1.02 -2.91
N GLY A 46 20.18 0.45 -2.40
CA GLY A 46 20.74 0.76 -1.07
C GLY A 46 19.88 0.26 0.10
N ILE A 47 18.96 -0.67 -0.13
CA ILE A 47 18.07 -1.22 0.90
C ILE A 47 18.74 -2.43 1.54
N ARG A 48 18.85 -2.42 2.88
CA ARG A 48 19.40 -3.52 3.68
C ARG A 48 18.27 -4.30 4.36
N ASP A 49 18.51 -5.60 4.59
CA ASP A 49 17.63 -6.51 5.34
C ASP A 49 16.19 -6.67 4.81
N LEU A 50 15.97 -6.43 3.50
CA LEU A 50 14.68 -6.64 2.85
C LEU A 50 14.61 -8.05 2.22
N HIS A 51 13.65 -8.85 2.68
CA HIS A 51 13.38 -10.19 2.13
C HIS A 51 12.18 -10.17 1.18
N TRP A 52 12.10 -11.16 0.30
CA TRP A 52 10.99 -11.33 -0.63
C TRP A 52 9.61 -11.36 0.05
N HIS A 53 9.51 -11.98 1.22
CA HIS A 53 8.25 -12.06 1.97
C HIS A 53 7.85 -10.73 2.64
N ASP A 54 8.80 -9.82 2.85
CA ASP A 54 8.52 -8.50 3.45
C ASP A 54 7.71 -7.61 2.51
N LEU A 55 7.85 -7.80 1.20
CA LEU A 55 6.99 -7.13 0.22
C LEU A 55 5.53 -7.54 0.41
N ARG A 56 5.29 -8.84 0.62
CA ARG A 56 3.95 -9.39 0.84
C ARG A 56 3.39 -8.91 2.18
N HIS A 57 4.22 -8.83 3.23
CA HIS A 57 3.82 -8.22 4.50
C HIS A 57 3.48 -6.73 4.35
N THR A 58 4.30 -5.98 3.63
CA THR A 58 4.08 -4.54 3.38
C THR A 58 2.77 -4.31 2.64
N PHE A 59 2.45 -5.14 1.65
CA PHE A 59 1.17 -5.08 0.95
C PHE A 59 -0.03 -5.31 1.89
N GLY A 60 0.02 -6.37 2.70
CA GLY A 60 -1.03 -6.66 3.69
C GLY A 60 -1.21 -5.54 4.71
N THR A 61 -0.11 -5.01 5.25
CA THR A 61 -0.14 -3.89 6.21
C THR A 61 -0.74 -2.63 5.57
N ARG A 62 -0.38 -2.29 4.33
CA ARG A 62 -0.94 -1.11 3.64
C ARG A 62 -2.44 -1.24 3.37
N LEU A 63 -2.92 -2.43 3.01
CA LEU A 63 -4.35 -2.68 2.85
C LEU A 63 -5.11 -2.56 4.18
N ALA A 64 -4.51 -3.06 5.26
CA ALA A 64 -5.07 -2.91 6.60
C ALA A 64 -5.10 -1.43 7.06
N GLU A 65 -4.04 -0.66 6.79
CA GLU A 65 -4.02 0.77 7.06
C GLU A 65 -5.06 1.55 6.24
N ALA A 66 -5.34 1.09 5.01
CA ALA A 66 -6.43 1.63 4.18
C ALA A 66 -7.84 1.24 4.67
N GLY A 67 -7.95 0.42 5.72
CA GLY A 67 -9.23 0.02 6.32
C GLY A 67 -9.94 -1.12 5.60
N CYS A 68 -9.25 -1.88 4.74
CA CYS A 68 -9.84 -3.05 4.10
C CYS A 68 -10.19 -4.14 5.14
N SER A 69 -11.27 -4.87 4.89
CA SER A 69 -11.67 -5.99 5.75
C SER A 69 -10.67 -7.15 5.66
N GLU A 70 -10.57 -7.95 6.73
CA GLU A 70 -9.68 -9.12 6.78
C GLU A 70 -9.96 -10.11 5.64
N ALA A 71 -11.24 -10.35 5.33
CA ALA A 71 -11.65 -11.21 4.22
C ALA A 71 -11.18 -10.67 2.85
N THR A 72 -11.26 -9.35 2.66
CA THR A 72 -10.77 -8.68 1.44
C THR A 72 -9.25 -8.81 1.31
N ILE A 73 -8.51 -8.62 2.40
CA ILE A 73 -7.06 -8.76 2.42
C ILE A 73 -6.66 -10.21 2.12
N ALA A 74 -7.31 -11.19 2.75
CA ALA A 74 -7.07 -12.61 2.50
C ALA A 74 -7.28 -12.98 1.03
N SER A 75 -8.37 -12.49 0.43
CA SER A 75 -8.69 -12.71 -0.99
C SER A 75 -7.66 -12.08 -1.93
N LEU A 76 -7.27 -10.82 -1.68
CA LEU A 76 -6.27 -10.12 -2.50
C LEU A 76 -4.87 -10.71 -2.38
N MET A 77 -4.52 -11.24 -1.21
CA MET A 77 -3.24 -11.92 -1.01
C MET A 77 -3.29 -13.35 -1.55
N GLY A 78 -4.47 -13.97 -1.65
CA GLY A 78 -4.61 -15.38 -2.00
C GLY A 78 -4.22 -16.30 -0.84
N HIS A 79 -4.51 -15.91 0.40
CA HIS A 79 -4.32 -16.80 1.55
C HIS A 79 -5.44 -17.84 1.61
N SER A 80 -5.07 -19.11 1.60
CA SER A 80 -6.00 -20.23 1.79
C SER A 80 -6.55 -20.29 3.22
N ASP A 81 -5.78 -19.79 4.20
CA ASP A 81 -6.16 -19.74 5.61
C ASP A 81 -6.35 -18.30 6.10
N PRO A 82 -7.58 -17.91 6.52
CA PRO A 82 -7.86 -16.62 7.13
C PRO A 82 -6.98 -16.29 8.35
N GLN A 83 -6.53 -17.28 9.13
CA GLN A 83 -5.72 -17.03 10.33
C GLN A 83 -4.40 -16.33 10.04
N THR A 84 -3.81 -16.54 8.85
CA THR A 84 -2.60 -15.85 8.42
C THR A 84 -2.81 -14.34 8.21
N THR A 85 -4.07 -13.93 8.03
CA THR A 85 -4.46 -12.54 7.77
C THR A 85 -4.75 -11.77 9.08
N ARG A 86 -5.04 -12.47 10.19
CA ARG A 86 -5.20 -11.88 11.53
C ARG A 86 -4.00 -11.05 12.00
N ARG A 87 -2.80 -11.32 11.47
CA ARG A 87 -1.60 -10.53 11.80
C ARG A 87 -1.71 -9.07 11.34
N TYR A 88 -2.54 -8.77 10.34
CA TYR A 88 -2.74 -7.42 9.83
C TYR A 88 -3.85 -6.65 10.54
N THR A 89 -4.69 -7.31 11.34
CA THR A 89 -5.81 -6.67 12.05
C THR A 89 -5.33 -5.58 13.00
N HIS A 90 -4.17 -5.77 13.63
CA HIS A 90 -3.53 -4.76 14.51
C HIS A 90 -3.13 -3.48 13.77
N ALA A 91 -2.77 -3.56 12.49
CA ALA A 91 -2.48 -2.37 11.70
C ALA A 91 -3.76 -1.53 11.48
N THR A 92 -4.92 -2.20 11.31
CA THR A 92 -6.21 -1.52 11.23
C THR A 92 -6.55 -0.76 12.52
N ASP A 93 -6.22 -1.32 13.70
CA ASP A 93 -6.51 -0.67 14.99
C ASP A 93 -5.67 0.58 15.20
N ARG A 94 -4.39 0.55 14.81
CA ARG A 94 -3.53 1.74 14.81
C ARG A 94 -4.06 2.82 13.86
N ALA A 95 -4.44 2.44 12.64
CA ALA A 95 -5.00 3.35 11.65
C ALA A 95 -6.32 3.98 12.13
N LYS A 96 -7.22 3.19 12.72
CA LYS A 96 -8.48 3.67 13.33
C LYS A 96 -8.22 4.67 14.46
N ARG A 97 -7.28 4.37 15.37
CA ARG A 97 -6.90 5.31 16.46
C ARG A 97 -6.33 6.61 15.91
N ALA A 98 -5.46 6.54 14.91
CA ALA A 98 -4.92 7.73 14.25
C ALA A 98 -6.02 8.56 13.57
N ALA A 99 -7.01 7.91 12.95
CA ALA A 99 -8.16 8.60 12.36
C ALA A 99 -9.03 9.31 13.43
N VAL A 100 -9.28 8.67 14.58
CA VAL A 100 -10.01 9.29 15.70
C VAL A 100 -9.24 10.48 16.27
N GLU A 101 -7.92 10.38 16.39
CA GLU A 101 -7.07 11.48 16.86
C GLU A 101 -7.05 12.65 15.87
N ALA A 102 -6.98 12.37 14.56
CA ALA A 102 -7.07 13.40 13.53
C ALA A 102 -8.40 14.20 13.63
N VAL A 103 -9.52 13.54 13.97
CA VAL A 103 -10.80 14.21 14.19
C VAL A 103 -10.76 15.13 15.42
N ARG A 104 -10.07 14.73 16.51
CA ARG A 104 -9.88 15.61 17.69
C ARG A 104 -9.12 16.88 17.34
N VAL A 105 -8.00 16.73 16.64
CA VAL A 105 -7.16 17.87 16.19
C VAL A 105 -7.96 18.80 15.27
N LEU A 106 -8.76 18.27 14.36
CA LEU A 106 -9.64 19.09 13.51
C LEU A 106 -10.67 19.88 14.34
N ARG A 107 -11.26 19.26 15.37
CA ARG A 107 -12.24 19.91 16.25
C ARG A 107 -11.63 21.09 17.03
N GLU A 108 -10.42 20.93 17.55
CA GLU A 108 -9.71 22.00 18.28
C GLU A 108 -9.38 23.19 17.38
N ASN A 109 -8.95 22.91 16.14
CA ASN A 109 -8.64 23.94 15.15
C ASN A 109 -9.88 24.69 14.65
N VAL A 110 -11.04 24.03 14.55
CA VAL A 110 -12.31 24.68 14.21
C VAL A 110 -12.75 25.62 15.34
N CYS A 111 -12.67 25.17 16.60
CA CYS A 111 -13.03 25.97 17.77
C CYS A 111 -12.17 27.24 17.89
N HIS A 112 -10.87 27.14 17.62
CA HIS A 112 -9.93 28.26 17.73
C HIS A 112 -10.12 29.32 16.62
N LYS A 113 -10.53 28.92 15.41
CA LYS A 113 -10.80 29.87 14.31
C LYS A 113 -12.14 30.59 14.44
N SER A 114 -13.14 29.97 15.08
CA SER A 114 -14.43 30.60 15.38
C SER A 114 -14.35 31.68 16.46
N ALA A 115 -13.34 31.67 17.33
CA ALA A 115 -13.18 32.67 18.38
C ALA A 115 -12.70 34.04 17.86
N THR A 116 -12.05 34.10 16.69
CA THR A 116 -11.42 35.34 16.18
C THR A 116 -12.31 36.15 15.23
N THR A 117 -13.52 35.68 14.89
CA THR A 117 -14.46 36.42 14.00
C THR A 117 -15.69 36.93 14.77
N ALA A 118 -15.49 37.54 15.94
CA ALA A 118 -16.51 38.40 16.55
C ALA A 118 -16.34 39.83 16.03
N LYS A 119 -16.58 40.06 14.73
CA LYS A 119 -16.64 41.42 14.17
C LYS A 119 -17.90 42.08 14.73
N ARG A 120 -17.69 42.97 15.71
CA ARG A 120 -18.69 43.86 16.34
C ARG A 120 -19.74 44.32 15.31
N LEU A 121 -20.97 43.83 15.45
CA LEU A 121 -22.10 44.29 14.63
C LEU A 121 -22.33 45.79 14.90
N PRO A 122 -22.57 46.61 13.86
CA PRO A 122 -22.86 48.02 14.05
C PRO A 122 -24.19 48.19 14.80
N LYS A 123 -24.15 49.06 15.81
CA LYS A 123 -25.28 49.38 16.69
C LYS A 123 -26.35 50.06 15.85
N TRP A 124 -27.53 49.48 15.78
CA TRP A 124 -28.70 50.10 15.17
C TRP A 124 -29.03 51.39 15.94
N GLN A 125 -29.22 52.50 15.22
CA GLN A 125 -29.65 53.81 15.71
C GLN A 125 -31.00 54.11 15.04
N PRO A 126 -31.92 54.79 15.74
CA PRO A 126 -33.38 54.60 15.62
C PRO A 126 -33.99 54.96 14.27
#